data_AF-A0A929ZU81-F1
#
_entry.id   AF-A0A929ZU81-F1
#
_cell.length_a   1.000
_cell.length_b   1.000
_cell.length_c   1.000
_cell.angle_alpha   90.00
_cell.angle_beta   90.00
_cell.angle_gamma   90.00
#
_symmetry.space_group_name_H-M   'P 1'
#
loop_
_entity.id
_entity.type
_entity.pdbx_description
1 polymer ?
#
loop_
_entity_poly.entity_id
_entity_poly.type
_entity_poly.pdbx_seq_one_letter_code
_entity_poly.pdbx_strand_id
1 'polypeptide(L)'
;GKFEESISCLKKIVEMEPDRFYNWYAYSEVLMLIGEYEEAVSLLEKALKQHHRAELFYQMSNCYFHLKEEQKAKDFLEIALDLDPSLSEDMQQKYPYIREEVKNKIKNKRQ
;
A
#
# COMPACT_ATOMS: atom_id res chain seq x y z
N GLY A 1 20.21 11.94 8.72
CA GLY A 1 19.01 12.79 8.90
C GLY A 1 17.91 11.99 9.59
N LYS A 2 16.96 12.62 10.30
CA LYS A 2 15.95 11.91 11.13
C LYS A 2 15.17 10.80 10.41
N PHE A 3 15.00 10.90 9.09
CA PHE A 3 14.36 9.86 8.26
C PHE A 3 15.18 8.58 8.15
N GLU A 4 16.50 8.66 7.99
CA GLU A 4 17.38 7.47 7.89
C GLU A 4 17.38 6.67 9.21
N GLU A 5 17.37 7.37 10.35
CA GLU A 5 17.25 6.74 11.66
C GLU A 5 15.89 6.06 11.81
N SER A 6 14.80 6.70 11.37
CA SER A 6 13.46 6.13 11.39
C SER A 6 13.36 4.86 10.54
N ILE A 7 13.88 4.89 9.32
CA ILE A 7 13.92 3.73 8.41
C ILE A 7 14.74 2.59 9.03
N SER A 8 15.89 2.89 9.61
CA SER A 8 16.75 1.88 10.28
C SER A 8 16.03 1.21 11.46
N CYS A 9 15.31 1.99 12.27
CA CYS A 9 14.49 1.47 13.36
C CYS A 9 13.34 0.59 12.83
N LEU A 10 12.60 1.06 11.83
CA LEU A 10 11.48 0.32 11.25
C LEU A 10 11.91 -0.99 10.61
N LYS A 11 13.06 -0.98 9.90
CA LYS A 11 13.67 -2.19 9.34
C LYS A 11 13.94 -3.24 10.42
N LYS A 12 14.54 -2.84 11.55
CA LYS A 12 14.78 -3.76 12.68
C LYS A 12 13.47 -4.27 13.26
N ILE A 13 12.45 -3.42 13.37
CA ILE A 13 11.15 -3.81 13.91
C ILE A 13 10.48 -4.88 13.04
N VAL A 14 10.46 -4.72 11.72
CA VAL A 14 9.87 -5.75 10.83
C VAL A 14 10.68 -7.04 10.78
N GLU A 15 11.99 -6.98 11.05
CA GLU A 15 12.86 -8.16 11.16
C GLU A 15 12.66 -8.90 12.50
N MET A 16 12.42 -8.17 13.60
CA MET A 16 12.17 -8.74 14.93
C MET A 16 10.75 -9.28 15.08
N GLU A 17 9.77 -8.62 14.47
CA GLU A 17 8.35 -8.94 14.58
C GLU A 17 7.70 -9.06 13.18
N PRO A 18 8.10 -10.06 12.38
CA PRO A 18 7.63 -10.20 11.01
C PRO A 18 6.14 -10.57 10.92
N ASP A 19 5.56 -11.12 11.98
CA ASP A 19 4.16 -11.49 12.12
C ASP A 19 3.25 -10.30 12.49
N ARG A 20 3.82 -9.15 12.87
CA ARG A 20 3.05 -7.95 13.19
C ARG A 20 2.81 -7.11 11.94
N PHE A 21 1.65 -7.33 11.33
CA PHE A 21 1.16 -6.57 10.16
C PHE A 21 1.37 -5.05 10.27
N TYR A 22 1.01 -4.44 11.41
CA TYR A 22 1.10 -2.99 11.60
C TYR A 22 2.53 -2.44 11.46
N ASN A 23 3.56 -3.24 11.73
CA ASN A 23 4.95 -2.83 11.57
C ASN A 23 5.31 -2.65 10.10
N TRP A 24 4.88 -3.59 9.24
CA TRP A 24 5.05 -3.51 7.79
C TRP A 24 4.26 -2.34 7.20
N TYR A 25 3.01 -2.19 7.64
CA TYR A 25 2.13 -1.12 7.22
C TYR A 25 2.78 0.25 7.52
N ALA A 26 3.16 0.51 8.77
CA ALA A 26 3.80 1.76 9.17
C ALA A 26 5.13 2.00 8.45
N TYR A 27 5.94 0.96 8.24
CA TYR A 27 7.20 1.12 7.53
C TYR A 27 6.99 1.53 6.06
N SER A 28 6.06 0.90 5.35
CA SER A 28 5.73 1.32 3.97
C SER A 28 5.16 2.74 3.90
N GLU A 29 4.39 3.18 4.90
CA GLU A 29 3.91 4.57 4.97
C GLU A 29 5.04 5.58 5.09
N VAL A 30 6.04 5.28 5.94
CA VAL A 30 7.20 6.15 6.09
C VAL A 30 7.99 6.23 4.79
N LEU A 31 8.18 5.12 4.08
CA LEU A 31 8.85 5.10 2.77
C LEU A 31 8.08 5.93 1.73
N MET A 32 6.75 5.79 1.65
CA MET A 32 5.93 6.62 0.77
C MET A 32 6.01 8.11 1.13
N LEU A 33 6.02 8.45 2.43
CA LEU A 33 6.07 9.85 2.88
C LEU A 33 7.37 10.56 2.47
N ILE A 34 8.47 9.83 2.41
CA ILE A 34 9.77 10.36 1.97
C ILE A 34 10.00 10.24 0.46
N GLY A 35 9.07 9.62 -0.27
CA GLY A 35 9.10 9.48 -1.72
C GLY A 35 9.86 8.26 -2.25
N GLU A 36 10.26 7.33 -1.39
CA GLU A 36 10.97 6.10 -1.75
C GLU A 36 9.94 5.01 -2.12
N TYR A 37 9.26 5.19 -3.25
CA TYR A 37 8.14 4.34 -3.67
C TYR A 37 8.61 2.96 -4.15
N GLU A 38 9.77 2.86 -4.79
CA GLU A 38 10.37 1.59 -5.22
C GLU A 38 10.74 0.70 -4.03
N GLU A 39 11.34 1.28 -2.98
CA GLU A 39 11.60 0.59 -1.72
C GLU A 39 10.31 0.19 -1.02
N ALA A 40 9.29 1.06 -1.04
CA ALA A 40 7.99 0.75 -0.45
C ALA A 40 7.34 -0.46 -1.14
N VAL A 41 7.36 -0.54 -2.47
CA VAL A 41 6.89 -1.71 -3.23
C VAL A 41 7.67 -2.96 -2.83
N SER A 42 9.00 -2.89 -2.81
CA SER A 42 9.86 -4.02 -2.41
C SER A 42 9.59 -4.51 -0.99
N LEU A 43 9.25 -3.59 -0.08
CA LEU A 43 8.86 -3.90 1.29
C LEU A 43 7.47 -4.55 1.34
N LEU A 44 6.50 -4.00 0.62
CA LEU A 44 5.13 -4.50 0.54
C LEU A 44 5.08 -5.91 -0.05
N GLU A 45 5.90 -6.22 -1.06
CA GLU A 45 6.05 -7.57 -1.59
C GLU A 45 6.52 -8.58 -0.53
N LYS A 46 7.41 -8.16 0.38
CA LYS A 46 7.85 -9.00 1.51
C LYS A 46 6.74 -9.15 2.54
N ALA A 47 6.05 -8.06 2.87
CA ALA A 47 4.93 -8.06 3.80
C ALA A 47 3.81 -8.99 3.32
N LEU A 48 3.48 -8.98 2.03
CA LEU A 48 2.44 -9.81 1.41
C LEU A 48 2.73 -11.32 1.47
N LYS A 49 3.98 -11.73 1.64
CA LYS A 49 4.33 -13.15 1.87
C LYS A 49 3.89 -13.65 3.25
N GLN A 50 3.73 -12.74 4.21
CA GLN A 50 3.31 -13.05 5.58
C GLN A 50 1.86 -12.62 5.84
N HIS A 51 1.43 -11.53 5.20
CA HIS A 51 0.17 -10.83 5.44
C HIS A 51 -0.58 -10.62 4.14
N HIS A 52 -1.51 -11.50 3.80
CA HIS A 52 -2.37 -11.31 2.64
C HIS A 52 -3.57 -10.40 3.00
N ARG A 53 -3.35 -9.07 3.00
CA ARG A 53 -4.35 -8.07 3.44
C ARG A 53 -4.57 -6.96 2.42
N ALA A 54 -5.81 -6.47 2.34
CA ALA A 54 -6.23 -5.47 1.36
C ALA A 54 -5.47 -4.15 1.50
N GLU A 55 -5.18 -3.74 2.73
CA GLU A 55 -4.41 -2.54 3.06
C GLU A 55 -3.05 -2.48 2.33
N LEU A 56 -2.34 -3.61 2.24
CA LEU A 56 -1.03 -3.66 1.58
C LEU A 56 -1.16 -3.51 0.07
N PHE A 57 -2.20 -4.11 -0.53
CA PHE A 57 -2.50 -3.94 -1.94
C PHE A 57 -2.90 -2.50 -2.28
N TYR A 58 -3.63 -1.83 -1.38
CA TYR A 58 -3.90 -0.39 -1.50
C TYR A 58 -2.63 0.45 -1.47
N GLN A 59 -1.72 0.20 -0.52
CA GLN A 59 -0.44 0.90 -0.45
C GLN A 59 0.40 0.65 -1.71
N MET A 60 0.39 -0.58 -2.23
CA MET A 60 1.16 -0.94 -3.43
C MET A 60 0.58 -0.26 -4.68
N SER A 61 -0.75 -0.22 -4.80
CA SER A 61 -1.45 0.56 -5.83
C SER A 61 -1.07 2.04 -5.79
N ASN A 62 -1.09 2.66 -4.60
CA ASN A 62 -0.69 4.05 -4.42
C ASN A 62 0.77 4.28 -4.86
N CYS A 63 1.69 3.40 -4.46
CA CYS A 63 3.09 3.47 -4.91
C CYS A 63 3.20 3.44 -6.44
N TYR A 64 2.51 2.52 -7.11
CA TYR A 64 2.59 2.42 -8.57
C TYR A 64 1.98 3.62 -9.31
N PHE A 65 0.97 4.29 -8.74
CA PHE A 65 0.48 5.57 -9.29
C PHE A 65 1.58 6.64 -9.24
N HIS A 66 2.32 6.73 -8.14
CA HIS A 66 3.45 7.65 -8.01
C HIS A 66 4.62 7.30 -8.95
N LEU A 67 4.83 6.01 -9.21
CA LEU A 67 5.81 5.50 -10.17
C LEU A 67 5.37 5.63 -11.64
N LYS A 68 4.15 6.16 -11.89
CA LYS A 68 3.54 6.26 -13.23
C LYS A 68 3.32 4.91 -13.93
N GLU A 69 3.31 3.83 -13.17
CA GLU A 69 2.98 2.48 -13.65
C GLU A 69 1.49 2.21 -13.48
N GLU A 70 0.67 2.96 -14.21
CA GLU A 70 -0.78 3.05 -14.01
C GLU A 70 -1.50 1.70 -14.13
N GLN A 71 -1.07 0.83 -15.06
CA GLN A 71 -1.68 -0.49 -15.21
C GLN A 71 -1.48 -1.35 -13.96
N LYS A 72 -0.24 -1.44 -13.44
CA LYS A 72 0.03 -2.19 -12.21
C LYS A 72 -0.74 -1.61 -11.03
N ALA A 73 -0.83 -0.29 -10.94
CA ALA A 73 -1.59 0.38 -9.90
C ALA A 73 -3.05 -0.07 -9.90
N LYS A 74 -3.68 -0.17 -11.08
CA LYS A 74 -5.07 -0.64 -11.24
C LYS A 74 -5.23 -2.12 -10.92
N ASP A 75 -4.28 -2.95 -11.33
CA ASP A 75 -4.31 -4.39 -11.06
C ASP A 75 -4.27 -4.66 -9.54
N PHE A 76 -3.39 -3.98 -8.79
CA PHE A 76 -3.33 -4.12 -7.34
C PHE A 76 -4.53 -3.49 -6.62
N LEU A 77 -5.07 -2.38 -7.17
CA LEU A 77 -6.30 -1.79 -6.64
C LEU A 77 -7.49 -2.73 -6.76
N GLU A 78 -7.59 -3.45 -7.87
CA GLU A 78 -8.62 -4.47 -8.08
C GLU A 78 -8.50 -5.59 -7.05
N ILE A 79 -7.30 -6.13 -6.85
CA ILE A 79 -7.06 -7.15 -5.83
C ILE A 79 -7.47 -6.65 -4.43
N ALA A 80 -7.12 -5.40 -4.09
CA ALA A 80 -7.48 -4.81 -2.80
C ALA A 80 -9.01 -4.73 -2.62
N LEU A 81 -9.71 -4.25 -3.64
CA LEU A 81 -11.17 -4.11 -3.65
C LEU A 81 -11.89 -5.46 -3.64
N ASP A 82 -11.32 -6.49 -4.25
CA ASP A 82 -11.87 -7.85 -4.22
C ASP A 82 -11.68 -8.51 -2.85
N LEU A 83 -10.57 -8.21 -2.18
CA LEU A 83 -10.23 -8.78 -0.88
C LEU A 83 -11.03 -8.13 0.26
N ASP A 84 -11.16 -6.81 0.27
CA ASP A 84 -12.02 -6.09 1.21
C ASP A 84 -12.63 -4.83 0.58
N PRO A 85 -13.85 -4.92 0.03
CA PRO A 85 -14.54 -3.77 -0.55
C PRO A 85 -14.91 -2.68 0.47
N SER A 86 -15.07 -3.04 1.75
CA SER A 86 -15.52 -2.12 2.80
C SER A 86 -14.45 -1.08 3.16
N LEU A 87 -13.18 -1.46 2.97
CA LEU A 87 -12.02 -0.62 3.22
C LEU A 87 -11.88 0.54 2.21
N SER A 88 -12.58 0.46 1.08
CA SER A 88 -12.45 1.42 -0.02
C SER A 88 -12.77 2.86 0.36
N GLU A 89 -13.67 3.11 1.32
CA GLU A 89 -14.00 4.47 1.76
C GLU A 89 -12.84 5.11 2.55
N ASP A 90 -12.28 4.38 3.51
CA ASP A 90 -11.13 4.82 4.31
C ASP A 90 -9.89 5.03 3.43
N MET A 91 -9.65 4.11 2.49
CA MET A 91 -8.47 4.18 1.61
C MET A 91 -8.57 5.31 0.60
N GLN A 92 -9.78 5.72 0.17
CA GLN A 92 -9.98 6.90 -0.66
C GLN A 92 -9.66 8.21 0.08
N GLN A 93 -9.92 8.27 1.39
CA GLN A 93 -9.55 9.43 2.21
C GLN A 93 -8.02 9.49 2.38
N LYS A 94 -7.40 8.32 2.54
CA LYS A 94 -5.96 8.19 2.80
C LYS A 94 -5.09 8.38 1.56
N TYR A 95 -5.53 7.85 0.41
CA TYR A 95 -4.80 7.88 -0.86
C TYR A 95 -5.64 8.59 -1.93
N PRO A 96 -5.61 9.93 -2.03
CA PRO A 96 -6.47 10.65 -2.98
C PRO A 96 -6.29 10.23 -4.45
N TYR A 97 -5.10 9.76 -4.82
CA TYR A 97 -4.77 9.31 -6.17
C TYR A 97 -5.58 8.10 -6.63
N ILE A 98 -6.00 7.22 -5.72
CA ILE A 98 -6.79 6.02 -6.08
C ILE A 98 -8.28 6.34 -6.21
N ARG A 99 -8.73 7.52 -5.78
CA ARG A 99 -10.15 7.83 -5.56
C ARG A 99 -11.01 7.70 -6.80
N GLU A 100 -10.59 8.30 -7.91
CA GLU A 100 -11.36 8.23 -9.15
C GLU A 100 -11.39 6.81 -9.72
N GLU A 101 -10.30 6.07 -9.61
CA GLU A 101 -10.22 4.68 -10.07
C GLU A 101 -11.12 3.74 -9.25
N VAL A 102 -11.16 3.91 -7.92
CA VAL A 102 -12.09 3.17 -7.05
C VAL A 102 -13.54 3.44 -7.45
N LYS A 103 -13.93 4.71 -7.65
CA LYS A 103 -15.29 5.06 -8.08
C LYS A 103 -15.65 4.43 -9.42
N ASN A 104 -14.73 4.49 -10.39
CA ASN A 104 -14.92 3.90 -11.72
C ASN A 104 -15.13 2.38 -11.63
N LYS A 105 -14.31 1.67 -10.85
CA LYS A 105 -14.45 0.23 -10.62
C LYS A 105 -15.78 -0.13 -9.96
N ILE A 106 -16.17 0.56 -8.88
CA ILE A 106 -17.42 0.29 -8.16
C ILE A 106 -18.63 0.53 -9.07
N LYS A 107 -18.60 1.57 -9.91
CA LYS A 107 -19.65 1.86 -10.87
C LYS A 107 -19.78 0.76 -11.93
N ASN A 108 -18.65 0.27 -12.46
CA ASN A 108 -18.62 -0.77 -13.47
C ASN A 108 -19.08 -2.15 -12.94
N LYS A 109 -18.86 -2.46 -11.65
CA LYS A 109 -19.36 -3.70 -11.03
C LYS A 109 -20.87 -3.72 -10.76
N ARG A 110 -21.54 -2.57 -10.80
CA ARG A 110 -22.98 -2.42 -10.54
C ARG A 110 -23.84 -2.42 -11.81
N GLN A 111 -23.21 -2.48 -12.99
CA GLN A 111 -23.88 -2.61 -14.29
C GLN A 111 -23.86 -4.07 -14.76
#